data_AF-A0A1J3J046-F1
#
_entry.id   AF-A0A1J3J046-F1
#
_cell.length_a   1.000
_cell.length_b   1.000
_cell.length_c   1.000
_cell.angle_alpha   90.00
_cell.angle_beta   90.00
_cell.angle_gamma   90.00
#
_symmetry.space_group_name_H-M   'P 1'
#
loop_
_entity.id
_entity.type
_entity.pdbx_description
1 polymer ?
#
loop_
_entity_poly.entity_id
_entity_poly.type
_entity_poly.pdbx_seq_one_letter_code
_entity_poly.pdbx_strand_id
1 'polypeptide(L)'
;SGTTSTTFPTQSIENFLKSMDLGFNARINAGLIFQKVAGPASRGHMELRNINPNDNPYVTFSYYQEPEDLNKCAEGLETVIKVINS
;
A
#
# COMPACT_ATOMS: atom_id res chain seq x y z
N SER A 1 32.92 7.53 19.94
CA SER A 1 32.54 7.18 18.56
C SER A 1 31.04 7.33 18.43
N GLY A 2 30.59 8.36 17.74
CA GLY A 2 29.21 8.84 17.78
C GLY A 2 28.25 7.93 17.02
N THR A 3 27.22 7.45 17.70
CA THR A 3 26.03 6.86 17.09
C THR A 3 25.12 8.00 16.64
N THR A 4 25.12 8.30 15.34
CA THR A 4 24.17 9.22 14.73
C THR A 4 22.81 8.55 14.69
N SER A 5 21.98 8.79 15.70
CA SER A 5 20.54 8.53 15.62
C SER A 5 19.95 9.47 14.58
N THR A 6 19.59 8.94 13.41
CA THR A 6 18.82 9.69 12.41
C THR A 6 17.41 9.90 12.95
N THR A 7 17.18 11.08 13.52
CA THR A 7 15.83 11.54 13.91
C THR A 7 15.02 11.81 12.65
N PHE A 8 14.20 10.85 12.24
CA PHE A 8 13.14 11.08 11.26
C PHE A 8 12.09 12.01 11.88
N PRO A 9 11.58 13.03 11.16
CA PRO A 9 10.58 13.93 11.70
C PRO A 9 9.25 13.17 11.88
N THR A 10 9.02 12.70 13.10
CA THR A 10 7.86 11.91 13.57
C THR A 10 6.53 12.53 13.17
N GLN A 11 6.44 13.87 13.14
CA GLN A 11 5.19 14.57 12.85
C GLN A 11 4.62 14.30 11.45
N SER A 12 5.48 14.18 10.42
CA SER A 12 5.01 13.93 9.05
C SER A 12 4.49 12.51 8.88
N ILE A 13 5.13 11.56 9.56
CA ILE A 13 4.70 10.16 9.60
C ILE A 13 3.40 10.04 10.38
N GLU A 14 3.28 10.67 11.55
CA GLU A 14 2.04 10.67 12.33
C GLU A 14 0.86 11.26 11.55
N ASN A 15 1.07 12.39 10.87
CA ASN A 15 0.01 13.02 10.07
C ASN A 15 -0.40 12.13 8.89
N PHE A 16 0.56 11.49 8.24
CA PHE A 16 0.29 10.52 7.19
C PHE A 16 -0.52 9.32 7.72
N LEU A 17 -0.14 8.74 8.86
CA LEU A 17 -0.85 7.60 9.46
C LEU A 17 -2.26 7.96 9.96
N LYS A 18 -2.42 9.16 10.52
CA LYS A 18 -3.73 9.70 10.88
C LYS A 18 -4.60 9.92 9.64
N SER A 19 -4.02 10.41 8.53
CA SER A 19 -4.74 10.62 7.27
C SER A 19 -5.18 9.33 6.59
N MET A 20 -4.47 8.21 6.84
CA MET A 20 -4.86 6.89 6.33
C MET A 20 -5.90 6.18 7.19
N ASP A 21 -6.27 6.73 8.36
CA ASP A 21 -7.22 6.16 9.33
C ASP A 21 -7.01 4.66 9.61
N LEU A 22 -5.76 4.26 9.82
CA LEU A 22 -5.39 2.84 9.99
C LEU A 22 -5.73 2.28 11.39
N GLY A 23 -6.46 3.02 12.23
CA GLY A 23 -6.89 2.57 13.56
C GLY A 23 -5.77 2.30 14.57
N PHE A 24 -4.52 2.68 14.29
CA PHE A 24 -3.38 2.42 15.18
C PHE A 24 -3.35 3.38 16.38
N ASN A 25 -3.99 2.99 17.50
CA ASN A 25 -3.78 3.61 18.82
C ASN A 25 -2.55 3.00 19.53
N ALA A 26 -1.38 3.04 18.89
CA ALA A 26 -0.15 2.50 19.46
C ALA A 26 0.96 3.55 19.46
N ARG A 27 1.74 3.62 20.56
CA ARG A 27 3.06 4.26 20.51
C ARG A 27 3.96 3.39 19.64
N ILE A 28 4.14 3.83 18.39
CA ILE A 28 4.89 3.09 17.37
C ILE A 28 6.39 3.38 17.55
N ASN A 29 7.12 2.42 18.12
CA ASN A 29 8.56 2.24 17.87
C ASN A 29 8.75 1.25 16.71
N ALA A 30 7.94 1.35 15.64
CA ALA A 30 7.96 0.42 14.51
C ALA A 30 8.09 1.17 13.17
N GLY A 31 8.74 0.54 12.20
CA GLY A 31 8.76 0.99 10.81
C GLY A 31 7.57 0.41 10.03
N LEU A 32 7.10 1.13 9.02
CA LEU A 32 6.11 0.64 8.06
C LEU A 32 6.76 0.38 6.72
N ILE A 33 6.42 -0.76 6.12
CA ILE A 33 6.84 -1.14 4.78
C ILE A 33 5.58 -1.38 3.96
N PHE A 34 5.47 -0.69 2.83
CA PHE A 34 4.40 -0.87 1.86
C PHE A 34 4.95 -1.59 0.63
N GLN A 35 4.23 -2.61 0.17
CA GLN A 35 4.54 -3.35 -1.04
C GLN A 35 3.41 -3.11 -2.06
N LYS A 36 3.79 -2.92 -3.32
CA LYS A 36 2.87 -2.73 -4.45
C LYS A 36 3.40 -3.49 -5.67
N VAL A 37 2.52 -4.21 -6.34
CA VAL A 37 2.83 -4.84 -7.63
C VAL A 37 2.91 -3.76 -8.71
N ALA A 38 4.07 -3.62 -9.35
CA ALA A 38 4.28 -2.69 -10.44
C ALA A 38 3.75 -3.29 -11.76
N GLY A 39 2.88 -2.54 -12.45
CA GLY A 39 2.33 -2.94 -13.75
C GLY A 39 1.68 -4.32 -13.76
N PRO A 40 0.57 -4.54 -13.01
CA PRO A 40 -0.11 -5.82 -13.01
C PRO A 40 -0.56 -6.20 -14.43
N ALA A 41 -0.69 -7.49 -14.72
CA ALA A 41 -1.25 -8.01 -15.95
C ALA A 41 -2.79 -7.89 -15.96
N SER A 42 -3.42 -8.11 -14.80
CA SER A 42 -4.88 -7.99 -14.63
C SER A 42 -5.39 -6.61 -15.04
N ARG A 43 -6.58 -6.59 -15.63
CA ARG A 43 -7.27 -5.37 -16.07
C ARG A 43 -8.68 -5.34 -15.53
N GLY A 44 -9.04 -4.20 -14.96
CA GLY A 44 -10.42 -3.91 -14.59
C GLY A 44 -11.21 -3.31 -15.74
N HIS A 45 -12.47 -3.01 -15.46
CA HIS A 45 -13.38 -2.28 -16.35
C HIS A 45 -14.05 -1.13 -15.58
N MET A 46 -14.19 0.02 -16.23
CA MET A 46 -14.88 1.19 -15.68
C MET A 46 -15.74 1.81 -16.77
N GLU A 47 -17.00 2.06 -16.44
CA GLU A 47 -17.95 2.70 -17.34
C GLU A 47 -18.90 3.64 -16.60
N LEU A 48 -19.30 4.70 -17.30
CA LEU A 48 -20.28 5.64 -16.75
C LEU A 48 -21.63 4.94 -16.63
N ARG A 49 -22.23 5.05 -15.44
CA ARG A 49 -23.60 4.58 -15.21
C ARG A 49 -24.63 5.50 -15.89
N ASN A 50 -24.34 6.79 -15.93
CA ASN A 50 -25.16 7.84 -16.51
C ASN A 50 -24.30 9.10 -16.77
N ILE A 51 -24.93 10.20 -17.22
CA ILE A 51 -24.23 11.46 -17.54
C ILE A 51 -24.09 12.43 -16.35
N ASN A 52 -24.59 12.09 -15.16
CA ASN A 52 -24.45 12.92 -13.97
C ASN A 52 -23.02 12.77 -13.43
N PRO A 53 -22.20 13.84 -13.43
CA PRO A 53 -20.80 13.75 -13.01
C PRO A 53 -20.61 13.49 -11.51
N ASN A 54 -21.67 13.63 -10.70
CA ASN A 54 -21.63 13.38 -9.26
C ASN A 54 -21.94 11.91 -8.90
N ASP A 55 -22.39 11.11 -9.86
CA ASP A 55 -22.71 9.70 -9.62
C ASP A 55 -21.48 8.81 -9.85
N ASN A 56 -21.34 7.79 -9.01
CA ASN A 56 -20.24 6.82 -9.15
C ASN A 56 -20.42 5.96 -10.41
N PRO A 57 -19.32 5.63 -11.12
CA PRO A 57 -19.35 4.71 -12.26
C PRO A 57 -19.54 3.26 -11.81
N TYR A 58 -19.83 2.38 -12.77
CA TYR A 58 -19.62 0.95 -12.55
C TYR A 58 -18.13 0.63 -12.61
N VAL A 59 -17.66 -0.15 -11.64
CA VAL A 59 -16.24 -0.52 -11.53
C VAL A 59 -16.15 -2.00 -11.25
N THR A 60 -15.34 -2.70 -12.05
CA THR A 60 -14.88 -4.05 -11.75
C THR A 60 -13.36 -4.00 -11.74
N PHE A 61 -12.75 -4.23 -10.58
CA PHE A 61 -11.30 -4.10 -10.44
C PHE A 61 -10.53 -5.30 -11.01
N SER A 62 -11.13 -6.49 -10.99
CA SER A 62 -10.51 -7.75 -11.44
C SER A 62 -9.14 -8.01 -10.83
N TYR A 63 -8.96 -7.69 -9.54
CA TYR A 63 -7.68 -7.91 -8.86
C TYR A 63 -7.29 -9.39 -8.92
N TYR A 64 -6.05 -9.65 -9.33
CA TYR A 64 -5.49 -10.99 -9.45
C TYR A 64 -6.24 -11.92 -10.40
N GLN A 65 -6.96 -11.36 -11.38
CA GLN A 65 -7.56 -12.13 -12.47
C GLN A 65 -6.48 -12.92 -13.22
N GLU A 66 -5.33 -12.29 -13.46
CA GLU A 66 -4.14 -12.96 -13.96
C GLU A 66 -3.32 -13.52 -12.79
N PRO A 67 -3.01 -14.83 -12.77
CA PRO A 67 -2.34 -15.47 -11.64
C PRO A 67 -0.94 -14.91 -11.38
N GLU A 68 -0.28 -14.37 -12.40
CA GLU A 68 1.04 -13.73 -12.30
C GLU A 68 1.05 -12.57 -11.28
N ASP A 69 -0.04 -11.82 -11.17
CA ASP A 69 -0.11 -10.68 -10.26
C ASP A 69 -0.08 -11.10 -8.80
N LEU A 70 -0.73 -12.23 -8.49
CA LEU A 70 -0.72 -12.78 -7.14
C LEU A 70 0.65 -13.35 -6.81
N ASN A 71 1.30 -14.02 -7.77
CA ASN A 71 2.65 -14.55 -7.60
C ASN A 71 3.66 -13.44 -7.32
N LYS A 72 3.67 -12.36 -8.12
CA LYS A 72 4.51 -11.17 -7.88
C LYS A 72 4.26 -10.53 -6.51
N CYS A 73 3.00 -10.53 -6.07
CA CYS A 73 2.64 -10.02 -4.75
C CYS A 73 3.27 -10.88 -3.63
N ALA A 74 3.12 -12.20 -3.72
CA ALA A 74 3.70 -13.14 -2.76
C ALA A 74 5.23 -13.05 -2.70
N GLU A 75 5.91 -13.03 -3.85
CA GLU A 75 7.37 -12.86 -3.94
C GLU A 75 7.84 -11.53 -3.32
N GLY A 76 7.07 -10.46 -3.53
CA GLY A 76 7.32 -9.16 -2.89
C GLY A 76 7.23 -9.23 -1.37
N LEU A 77 6.23 -9.93 -0.82
CA LEU A 77 6.10 -10.13 0.62
C LEU A 77 7.25 -10.98 1.19
N GLU A 78 7.67 -12.04 0.51
CA GLU A 78 8.84 -12.83 0.91
C GLU A 78 10.11 -11.97 0.97
N THR A 79 10.27 -11.04 0.04
CA THR A 79 11.40 -10.10 0.01
C THR A 79 11.34 -9.15 1.21
N VAL A 80 10.17 -8.60 1.54
CA VAL A 80 9.97 -7.76 2.73
C VAL A 80 10.33 -8.53 4.01
N ILE A 81 9.86 -9.78 4.13
CA ILE A 81 10.17 -10.64 5.28
C ILE A 81 11.68 -10.88 5.40
N LYS A 82 12.39 -11.12 4.28
CA LYS A 82 13.85 -11.29 4.27
C LYS A 82 14.58 -10.03 4.77
N VAL A 83 14.15 -8.84 4.35
CA VAL A 83 14.73 -7.56 4.79
C VAL A 83 14.49 -7.29 6.28
N ILE A 84 13.34 -7.69 6.82
CA ILE A 84 13.05 -7.54 8.26
C ILE A 84 13.93 -8.46 9.10
N ASN A 85 14.24 -9.66 8.59
CA ASN A 85 15.03 -10.68 9.31
C ASN A 85 16.55 -10.57 9.08
N SER A 86 17.02 -9.63 8.26
CA SER A 86 18.45 -9.45 7.92
C SER A 86 19.22 -8.60 8.92
#